data_AF-A0A7W8R174-F1
#
_entry.id   AF-A0A7W8R174-F1
#
_cell.length_a   1.000
_cell.length_b   1.000
_cell.length_c   1.000
_cell.angle_alpha   90.00
_cell.angle_beta   90.00
_cell.angle_gamma   90.00
#
_symmetry.space_group_name_H-M   'P 1'
#
loop_
_entity.id
_entity.type
_entity.pdbx_description
1 polymer ?
#
loop_
_entity_poly.entity_id
_entity_poly.type
_entity_poly.pdbx_seq_one_letter_code
_entity_poly.pdbx_strand_id
1 'polypeptide(L)'
;MMKRIFTFILCLFTFGIATAGFAGTITVSSLPELQAAIDKSAAGDVILLKNGVYTSTNDIVVRKKGTAAKPITIAAESIGGAEITGAGGVKIAGPSAYIVIRGFKFTHLSGKAETGEGSSFCRWTRNIFETTGEGNYLTVFGSDQQIDHNTFQNKNALGKFIGVRGTGKQIAERLWIHHNYFHNFSQQRGNGAEAVQFGLSGFSLSSSNSIFEYNLFENCEGENELLSVKSSALTVRYNTIRDCKAQLTLRHGNFNQVYGNYFNNTPGIRIFGDDHIIYSNYFENCNSAINIGNGGAEVADGAPLTSHDRPDRVLIAFNTLINNKSNITLNPRSPIGLGATAVTIANNLIQGGDEAALIKGPYVNSKWEGNVIFNVKGPGNIPEGAYRTIDPKLQRDATGTYHLSAASQALKATGNYPAIAFDMDGQPCKMPLQVGADQPSTAPVKAKILTPAMVGHTADLK
;
A
#
# COMPACT_ATOMS: atom_id res chain seq x y z
N MET A 1 -33.17 -56.41 -52.21
CA MET A 1 -33.05 -56.07 -50.77
C MET A 1 -31.60 -55.81 -50.43
N MET A 2 -31.34 -54.69 -49.76
CA MET A 2 -30.05 -54.00 -49.63
C MET A 2 -28.99 -54.77 -48.82
N LYS A 3 -27.76 -54.84 -49.35
CA LYS A 3 -26.54 -55.16 -48.58
C LYS A 3 -26.05 -53.90 -47.87
N ARG A 4 -26.06 -53.88 -46.53
CA ARG A 4 -25.44 -52.81 -45.72
C ARG A 4 -24.06 -53.29 -45.25
N ILE A 5 -23.01 -52.65 -45.74
CA ILE A 5 -21.63 -52.80 -45.26
C ILE A 5 -21.44 -51.78 -44.13
N PHE A 6 -21.16 -52.26 -42.92
CA PHE A 6 -20.76 -51.42 -41.80
C PHE A 6 -19.23 -51.36 -41.75
N THR A 7 -18.67 -50.20 -42.08
CA THR A 7 -17.24 -49.90 -41.92
C THR A 7 -17.00 -49.46 -40.48
N PHE A 8 -16.26 -50.27 -39.71
CA PHE A 8 -15.83 -49.95 -38.36
C PHE A 8 -14.58 -49.04 -38.45
N ILE A 9 -14.71 -47.77 -38.09
CA ILE A 9 -13.57 -46.85 -37.96
C ILE A 9 -12.97 -47.06 -36.57
N LEU A 10 -11.77 -47.61 -36.53
CA LEU A 10 -10.98 -47.79 -35.30
C LEU A 10 -10.30 -46.45 -34.95
N CYS A 11 -10.89 -45.68 -34.03
CA CYS A 11 -10.23 -44.53 -33.43
C CYS A 11 -9.10 -44.99 -32.49
N LEU A 12 -7.85 -44.93 -32.95
CA LEU A 12 -6.68 -45.04 -32.08
C LEU A 12 -6.63 -43.80 -31.16
N PHE A 13 -7.04 -43.97 -29.90
CA PHE A 13 -6.69 -43.04 -28.82
C PHE A 13 -5.23 -43.27 -28.45
N THR A 14 -4.33 -42.42 -28.96
CA THR A 14 -2.96 -42.31 -28.44
C THR A 14 -3.00 -41.65 -27.07
N PHE A 15 -2.99 -42.47 -26.01
CA PHE A 15 -2.72 -42.01 -24.65
C PHE A 15 -1.26 -41.53 -24.60
N GLY A 16 -1.06 -40.22 -24.76
CA GLY A 16 0.22 -39.59 -24.47
C GLY A 16 0.50 -39.74 -22.98
N ILE A 17 1.46 -40.61 -22.64
CA ILE A 17 1.99 -40.71 -21.28
C ILE A 17 2.71 -39.38 -21.02
N ALA A 18 2.03 -38.45 -20.33
CA ALA A 18 2.66 -37.26 -19.80
C ALA A 18 3.66 -37.72 -18.73
N THR A 19 4.94 -37.71 -19.06
CA THR A 19 6.01 -37.85 -18.06
C THR A 19 5.88 -36.67 -17.11
N ALA A 20 5.41 -36.94 -15.90
CA ALA A 20 5.46 -35.96 -14.82
C ALA A 20 6.94 -35.70 -14.53
N GLY A 21 7.49 -34.63 -15.11
CA GLY A 21 8.80 -34.12 -14.74
C GLY A 21 8.79 -33.85 -13.23
N PHE A 22 9.70 -34.49 -12.51
CA PHE A 22 9.94 -34.16 -11.11
C PHE A 22 10.41 -32.71 -11.03
N ALA A 23 9.85 -31.93 -10.10
CA ALA A 23 10.30 -30.57 -9.82
C ALA A 23 11.80 -30.61 -9.48
N GLY A 24 12.62 -30.00 -10.32
CA GLY A 24 14.07 -30.01 -10.16
C GLY A 24 14.55 -28.76 -9.42
N THR A 25 15.51 -28.92 -8.51
CA THR A 25 16.36 -27.80 -8.10
C THR A 25 17.53 -27.68 -9.07
N ILE A 26 17.57 -26.57 -9.81
CA ILE A 26 18.60 -26.26 -10.79
C ILE A 26 19.51 -25.19 -10.17
N THR A 27 20.73 -25.58 -9.77
CA THR A 27 21.71 -24.62 -9.26
C THR A 27 22.56 -24.09 -10.40
N VAL A 28 22.68 -22.78 -10.50
CA VAL A 28 23.43 -22.06 -11.54
C VAL A 28 24.43 -21.10 -10.91
N SER A 29 25.49 -20.77 -11.64
CA SER A 29 26.63 -20.00 -11.13
C SER A 29 26.99 -18.79 -12.00
N SER A 30 26.21 -18.50 -13.03
CA SER A 30 26.38 -17.34 -13.91
C SER A 30 25.05 -16.84 -14.49
N LEU A 31 25.01 -15.59 -14.98
CA LEU A 31 23.81 -15.03 -15.62
C LEU A 31 23.39 -15.78 -16.90
N PRO A 32 24.30 -16.21 -17.80
CA PRO A 32 23.92 -17.04 -18.94
C PRO A 32 23.29 -18.38 -18.53
N GLU A 33 23.84 -19.03 -17.50
CA GLU A 33 23.25 -20.27 -16.95
C GLU A 33 21.87 -20.01 -16.34
N LEU A 34 21.71 -18.90 -15.61
CA LEU A 34 20.42 -18.49 -15.05
C LEU A 34 19.37 -18.29 -16.14
N GLN A 35 19.69 -17.51 -17.19
CA GLN A 35 18.75 -17.29 -18.30
C GLN A 35 18.41 -18.61 -19.00
N ALA A 36 19.40 -19.46 -19.28
CA ALA A 36 19.18 -20.76 -19.91
C ALA A 36 18.32 -21.70 -19.05
N ALA A 37 18.48 -21.67 -17.72
CA ALA A 37 17.64 -22.42 -16.79
C ALA A 37 16.20 -21.88 -16.76
N ILE A 38 16.02 -20.55 -16.76
CA ILE A 38 14.70 -19.91 -16.83
C ILE A 38 13.99 -20.33 -18.11
N ASP A 39 14.65 -20.26 -19.26
CA ASP A 39 14.05 -20.58 -20.56
C ASP A 39 13.57 -22.04 -20.62
N LYS A 40 14.34 -22.96 -20.04
CA LYS A 40 14.04 -24.40 -20.00
C LYS A 40 13.09 -24.84 -18.89
N SER A 41 12.84 -23.99 -17.89
CA SER A 41 12.06 -24.36 -16.70
C SER A 41 10.63 -24.84 -17.01
N ALA A 42 10.12 -25.72 -16.16
CA ALA A 42 8.75 -26.18 -16.13
C ALA A 42 8.10 -25.79 -14.79
N ALA A 43 6.76 -25.85 -14.74
CA ALA A 43 6.01 -25.53 -13.53
C ALA A 43 6.48 -26.38 -12.33
N GLY A 44 6.92 -25.71 -11.26
CA GLY A 44 7.44 -26.32 -10.05
C GLY A 44 8.96 -26.29 -9.91
N ASP A 45 9.70 -25.94 -10.97
CA ASP A 45 11.15 -25.85 -10.89
C ASP A 45 11.61 -24.74 -9.96
N VAL A 46 12.74 -25.00 -9.28
CA VAL A 46 13.43 -24.05 -8.43
C VAL A 46 14.82 -23.80 -9.01
N ILE A 47 15.07 -22.59 -9.48
CA ILE A 47 16.38 -22.17 -9.99
C ILE A 47 17.08 -21.37 -8.89
N LEU A 48 18.24 -21.85 -8.45
CA LEU A 48 19.07 -21.23 -7.42
C LEU A 48 20.33 -20.63 -8.05
N LEU A 49 20.46 -19.31 -8.01
CA LEU A 49 21.71 -18.63 -8.35
C LEU A 49 22.62 -18.64 -7.11
N LYS A 50 23.81 -19.25 -7.25
CA LYS A 50 24.81 -19.28 -6.17
C LYS A 50 25.12 -17.88 -5.64
N ASN A 51 25.59 -17.82 -4.40
CA ASN A 51 26.05 -16.56 -3.84
C ASN A 51 27.18 -15.95 -4.67
N GLY A 52 27.11 -14.64 -4.90
CA GLY A 52 28.06 -13.91 -5.74
C GLY A 52 27.53 -12.57 -6.23
N VAL A 53 28.40 -11.84 -6.91
CA VAL A 53 28.04 -10.57 -7.58
C VAL A 53 28.01 -10.81 -9.09
N TYR A 54 26.89 -10.46 -9.70
CA TYR A 54 26.59 -10.72 -11.10
C TYR A 54 26.30 -9.42 -11.84
N THR A 55 27.28 -8.95 -12.62
CA THR A 55 27.16 -7.73 -13.42
C THR A 55 26.38 -8.01 -14.70
N SER A 56 25.13 -7.57 -14.76
CA SER A 56 24.29 -7.72 -15.93
C SER A 56 24.42 -6.55 -16.89
N THR A 57 24.53 -6.85 -18.19
CA THR A 57 24.47 -5.86 -19.27
C THR A 57 23.06 -5.70 -19.86
N ASN A 58 22.22 -6.72 -19.73
CA ASN A 58 20.85 -6.77 -20.25
C ASN A 58 19.88 -7.29 -19.18
N ASP A 59 18.59 -7.05 -19.35
CA ASP A 59 17.60 -7.60 -18.42
C ASP A 59 17.55 -9.13 -18.53
N ILE A 60 17.46 -9.80 -17.38
CA ILE A 60 17.08 -11.20 -17.27
C ILE A 60 15.57 -11.27 -17.52
N VAL A 61 15.14 -11.98 -18.55
CA VAL A 61 13.73 -11.96 -18.98
C VAL A 61 13.07 -13.31 -18.68
N VAL A 62 12.00 -13.27 -17.89
CA VAL A 62 11.17 -14.44 -17.58
C VAL A 62 9.97 -14.46 -18.51
N ARG A 63 9.85 -15.52 -19.31
CA ARG A 63 8.75 -15.76 -20.27
C ARG A 63 8.06 -17.09 -20.01
N LYS A 64 7.71 -17.36 -18.76
CA LYS A 64 7.29 -18.68 -18.29
C LYS A 64 5.97 -18.64 -17.53
N LYS A 65 5.32 -19.78 -17.48
CA LYS A 65 4.07 -19.98 -16.72
C LYS A 65 4.25 -21.18 -15.80
N GLY A 66 4.28 -20.91 -14.50
CA GLY A 66 4.01 -21.94 -13.50
C GLY A 66 2.50 -22.20 -13.38
N THR A 67 2.11 -22.82 -12.29
CA THR A 67 0.70 -22.97 -11.90
C THR A 67 0.54 -22.60 -10.42
N ALA A 68 -0.70 -22.39 -9.95
CA ALA A 68 -0.96 -22.11 -8.54
C ALA A 68 -0.37 -23.18 -7.59
N ALA A 69 -0.44 -24.46 -7.99
CA ALA A 69 0.11 -25.56 -7.20
C ALA A 69 1.62 -25.74 -7.36
N LYS A 70 2.19 -25.26 -8.48
CA LYS A 70 3.60 -25.46 -8.86
C LYS A 70 4.14 -24.18 -9.52
N PRO A 71 4.40 -23.12 -8.74
CA PRO A 71 5.04 -21.92 -9.27
C PRO A 71 6.48 -22.22 -9.71
N ILE A 72 7.02 -21.41 -10.61
CA ILE A 72 8.45 -21.44 -10.95
C ILE A 72 9.15 -20.47 -10.00
N THR A 73 10.11 -20.97 -9.23
CA THR A 73 10.87 -20.14 -8.29
C THR A 73 12.26 -19.83 -8.84
N ILE A 74 12.56 -18.55 -8.97
CA ILE A 74 13.89 -18.04 -9.32
C ILE A 74 14.41 -17.35 -8.06
N ALA A 75 15.48 -17.90 -7.47
CA ALA A 75 15.94 -17.43 -6.17
C ALA A 75 17.46 -17.34 -6.08
N ALA A 76 17.93 -16.46 -5.20
CA ALA A 76 19.29 -16.54 -4.68
C ALA A 76 19.45 -17.78 -3.78
N GLU A 77 20.66 -18.35 -3.74
CA GLU A 77 21.02 -19.47 -2.87
C GLU A 77 20.80 -19.14 -1.39
N SER A 78 21.16 -17.93 -0.98
CA SER A 78 20.80 -17.37 0.33
C SER A 78 20.24 -15.95 0.16
N ILE A 79 19.37 -15.52 1.08
CA ILE A 79 18.75 -14.18 1.02
C ILE A 79 19.85 -13.11 1.08
N GLY A 80 19.87 -12.24 0.07
CA GLY A 80 20.89 -11.21 -0.13
C GLY A 80 22.23 -11.72 -0.65
N GLY A 81 22.42 -13.04 -0.78
CA GLY A 81 23.70 -13.64 -1.14
C GLY A 81 24.04 -13.58 -2.62
N ALA A 82 23.04 -13.44 -3.50
CA ALA A 82 23.26 -13.20 -4.92
C ALA A 82 22.86 -11.76 -5.29
N GLU A 83 23.84 -10.96 -5.69
CA GLU A 83 23.69 -9.57 -6.10
C GLU A 83 23.62 -9.47 -7.64
N ILE A 84 22.56 -8.85 -8.16
CA ILE A 84 22.46 -8.47 -9.58
C ILE A 84 22.73 -6.97 -9.69
N THR A 85 23.86 -6.64 -10.32
CA THR A 85 24.36 -5.27 -10.50
C THR A 85 24.50 -4.92 -11.99
N GLY A 86 24.96 -3.71 -12.31
CA GLY A 86 25.17 -3.26 -13.69
C GLY A 86 23.94 -2.62 -14.33
N ALA A 87 23.81 -2.75 -15.66
CA ALA A 87 22.81 -2.03 -16.44
C ALA A 87 21.46 -2.75 -16.56
N GLY A 88 21.43 -4.06 -16.31
CA GLY A 88 20.25 -4.91 -16.48
C GLY A 88 19.68 -5.44 -15.17
N GLY A 89 18.36 -5.62 -15.11
CA GLY A 89 17.63 -6.14 -13.96
C GLY A 89 16.86 -7.42 -14.27
N VAL A 90 15.67 -7.58 -13.69
CA VAL A 90 14.80 -8.75 -13.88
C VAL A 90 13.42 -8.32 -14.36
N LYS A 91 13.01 -8.80 -15.54
CA LYS A 91 11.72 -8.51 -16.14
C LYS A 91 10.87 -9.77 -16.25
N ILE A 92 9.73 -9.79 -15.56
CA ILE A 92 8.70 -10.81 -15.78
C ILE A 92 7.84 -10.34 -16.96
N ALA A 93 8.10 -10.84 -18.16
CA ALA A 93 7.37 -10.39 -19.34
C ALA A 93 5.95 -10.97 -19.38
N GLY A 94 5.00 -10.20 -19.89
CA GLY A 94 3.69 -10.73 -20.25
C GLY A 94 3.77 -11.80 -21.35
N PRO A 95 2.91 -12.83 -21.33
CA PRO A 95 1.87 -13.12 -20.34
C PRO A 95 2.35 -14.13 -19.27
N SER A 96 3.53 -13.97 -18.66
CA SER A 96 4.03 -14.91 -17.65
C SER A 96 3.13 -14.99 -16.41
N ALA A 97 3.10 -16.14 -15.74
CA ALA A 97 2.29 -16.31 -14.53
C ALA A 97 2.90 -17.27 -13.53
N TYR A 98 2.56 -17.13 -12.24
CA TYR A 98 3.04 -18.00 -11.16
C TYR A 98 4.56 -18.09 -11.09
N ILE A 99 5.23 -16.93 -11.17
CA ILE A 99 6.68 -16.78 -11.03
C ILE A 99 6.99 -16.21 -9.65
N VAL A 100 7.97 -16.77 -8.95
CA VAL A 100 8.47 -16.24 -7.68
C VAL A 100 9.90 -15.75 -7.87
N ILE A 101 10.16 -14.46 -7.61
CA ILE A 101 11.50 -13.88 -7.55
C ILE A 101 11.88 -13.68 -6.08
N ARG A 102 12.90 -14.42 -5.61
CA ARG A 102 13.19 -14.50 -4.17
C ARG A 102 14.64 -14.29 -3.79
N GLY A 103 14.87 -13.48 -2.76
CA GLY A 103 16.15 -13.48 -2.04
C GLY A 103 17.29 -12.71 -2.71
N PHE A 104 17.06 -12.01 -3.83
CA PHE A 104 18.13 -11.30 -4.52
C PHE A 104 18.45 -9.96 -3.86
N LYS A 105 19.69 -9.50 -4.05
CA LYS A 105 20.06 -8.09 -3.87
C LYS A 105 20.17 -7.42 -5.23
N PHE A 106 19.41 -6.35 -5.45
CA PHE A 106 19.38 -5.60 -6.71
C PHE A 106 20.08 -4.25 -6.54
N THR A 107 21.23 -4.10 -7.20
CA THR A 107 22.01 -2.84 -7.25
C THR A 107 22.26 -2.34 -8.67
N HIS A 108 21.57 -2.96 -9.65
CA HIS A 108 21.58 -2.54 -11.05
C HIS A 108 20.95 -1.14 -11.22
N LEU A 109 20.90 -0.64 -12.46
CA LEU A 109 20.20 0.62 -12.77
C LEU A 109 18.71 0.55 -12.42
N SER A 110 18.17 1.62 -11.86
CA SER A 110 16.74 1.79 -11.64
C SER A 110 15.95 1.67 -12.95
N GLY A 111 14.68 1.26 -12.86
CA GLY A 111 13.81 1.08 -14.02
C GLY A 111 14.01 -0.25 -14.77
N LYS A 112 14.69 -1.22 -14.16
CA LYS A 112 15.03 -2.52 -14.76
C LYS A 112 14.40 -3.74 -14.09
N ALA A 113 13.63 -3.54 -13.03
CA ALA A 113 12.79 -4.59 -12.46
C ALA A 113 11.30 -4.29 -12.69
N GLU A 114 10.58 -5.24 -13.28
CA GLU A 114 9.15 -5.07 -13.55
C GLU A 114 8.35 -6.36 -13.65
N THR A 115 7.05 -6.26 -13.36
CA THR A 115 6.04 -7.20 -13.86
C THR A 115 5.38 -6.60 -15.09
N GLY A 116 5.54 -7.24 -16.24
CA GLY A 116 5.04 -6.75 -17.51
C GLY A 116 3.53 -6.84 -17.62
N GLU A 117 2.96 -6.04 -18.53
CA GLU A 117 1.52 -6.08 -18.85
C GLU A 117 1.06 -7.50 -19.19
N GLY A 118 -0.09 -7.91 -18.66
CA GLY A 118 -0.63 -9.26 -18.86
C GLY A 118 0.07 -10.38 -18.08
N SER A 119 1.06 -10.07 -17.24
CA SER A 119 1.54 -11.03 -16.24
C SER A 119 0.59 -11.10 -15.04
N SER A 120 0.51 -12.25 -14.37
CA SER A 120 -0.38 -12.45 -13.21
C SER A 120 0.14 -13.47 -12.21
N PHE A 121 -0.32 -13.38 -10.95
CA PHE A 121 0.02 -14.34 -9.89
C PHE A 121 1.54 -14.50 -9.66
N CYS A 122 2.33 -13.47 -9.93
CA CYS A 122 3.77 -13.50 -9.63
C CYS A 122 4.04 -12.87 -8.27
N ARG A 123 5.14 -13.29 -7.65
CA ARG A 123 5.53 -12.88 -6.29
C ARG A 123 6.96 -12.38 -6.27
N TRP A 124 7.16 -11.18 -5.76
CA TRP A 124 8.49 -10.65 -5.42
C TRP A 124 8.62 -10.69 -3.90
N THR A 125 9.53 -11.53 -3.39
CA THR A 125 9.65 -11.71 -1.94
C THR A 125 11.07 -11.82 -1.43
N ARG A 126 11.34 -11.25 -0.25
CA ARG A 126 12.65 -11.34 0.41
C ARG A 126 13.81 -10.75 -0.39
N ASN A 127 13.54 -9.81 -1.28
CA ASN A 127 14.58 -9.13 -2.04
C ASN A 127 15.03 -7.84 -1.33
N ILE A 128 16.25 -7.42 -1.64
CA ILE A 128 16.81 -6.13 -1.24
C ILE A 128 16.95 -5.28 -2.50
N PHE A 129 16.30 -4.13 -2.56
CA PHE A 129 16.41 -3.17 -3.65
C PHE A 129 17.17 -1.94 -3.19
N GLU A 130 18.30 -1.67 -3.85
CA GLU A 130 19.16 -0.51 -3.68
C GLU A 130 19.74 -0.13 -5.06
N THR A 131 18.84 0.10 -6.02
CA THR A 131 19.22 0.34 -7.42
C THR A 131 19.74 1.77 -7.62
N THR A 132 20.52 1.96 -8.67
CA THR A 132 21.26 3.21 -8.94
C THR A 132 20.59 4.07 -10.01
N GLY A 133 20.70 5.39 -9.90
CA GLY A 133 20.15 6.35 -10.88
C GLY A 133 18.63 6.50 -10.85
N GLU A 134 18.11 7.28 -11.81
CA GLU A 134 16.69 7.61 -11.91
C GLU A 134 15.83 6.44 -12.39
N GLY A 135 14.61 6.35 -11.86
CA GLY A 135 13.64 5.32 -12.20
C GLY A 135 13.09 4.60 -10.97
N ASN A 136 12.14 3.70 -11.19
CA ASN A 136 11.54 2.93 -10.11
C ASN A 136 12.43 1.74 -9.73
N TYR A 137 12.46 1.37 -8.45
CA TYR A 137 13.12 0.12 -8.04
C TYR A 137 12.34 -1.09 -8.57
N LEU A 138 10.99 -1.05 -8.51
CA LEU A 138 10.10 -2.03 -9.12
C LEU A 138 8.90 -1.35 -9.78
N THR A 139 8.59 -1.71 -11.03
CA THR A 139 7.36 -1.28 -11.71
C THR A 139 6.38 -2.44 -11.87
N VAL A 140 5.12 -2.24 -11.51
CA VAL A 140 4.09 -3.29 -11.53
C VAL A 140 3.03 -2.93 -12.57
N PHE A 141 3.02 -3.64 -13.71
CA PHE A 141 2.00 -3.45 -14.75
C PHE A 141 0.91 -4.53 -14.71
N GLY A 142 1.26 -5.78 -14.37
CA GLY A 142 0.31 -6.90 -14.31
C GLY A 142 -0.56 -6.89 -13.05
N SER A 143 -1.76 -7.47 -13.14
CA SER A 143 -2.68 -7.69 -12.01
C SER A 143 -2.32 -8.93 -11.20
N ASP A 144 -2.98 -9.13 -10.05
CA ASP A 144 -2.87 -10.32 -9.20
C ASP A 144 -1.44 -10.59 -8.69
N GLN A 145 -0.66 -9.54 -8.45
CA GLN A 145 0.73 -9.66 -8.00
C GLN A 145 0.83 -9.60 -6.48
N GLN A 146 1.80 -10.32 -5.94
CA GLN A 146 2.18 -10.22 -4.54
C GLN A 146 3.59 -9.60 -4.42
N ILE A 147 3.72 -8.55 -3.63
CA ILE A 147 5.02 -7.93 -3.34
C ILE A 147 5.16 -7.88 -1.83
N ASP A 148 6.02 -8.75 -1.28
CA ASP A 148 6.06 -8.94 0.16
C ASP A 148 7.43 -9.22 0.76
N HIS A 149 7.63 -8.82 2.02
CA HIS A 149 8.90 -9.06 2.72
C HIS A 149 10.11 -8.55 1.92
N ASN A 150 9.99 -7.49 1.13
CA ASN A 150 11.14 -6.88 0.46
C ASN A 150 11.64 -5.69 1.27
N THR A 151 12.93 -5.41 1.18
CA THR A 151 13.52 -4.16 1.67
C THR A 151 13.84 -3.27 0.49
N PHE A 152 13.28 -2.08 0.47
CA PHE A 152 13.60 -1.02 -0.49
C PHE A 152 14.31 0.10 0.27
N GLN A 153 15.56 0.38 -0.09
CA GLN A 153 16.40 1.23 0.75
C GLN A 153 17.30 2.21 0.00
N ASN A 154 17.71 3.26 0.71
CA ASN A 154 18.78 4.18 0.34
C ASN A 154 18.60 4.87 -1.01
N LYS A 155 17.35 5.13 -1.41
CA LYS A 155 17.08 5.82 -2.66
C LYS A 155 17.46 7.29 -2.54
N ASN A 156 18.22 7.78 -3.51
CA ASN A 156 18.73 9.16 -3.53
C ASN A 156 18.63 9.83 -4.91
N ALA A 157 17.75 9.32 -5.77
CA ALA A 157 17.49 9.82 -7.12
C ALA A 157 15.99 9.78 -7.44
N LEU A 158 15.55 10.51 -8.47
CA LEU A 158 14.15 10.53 -8.94
C LEU A 158 13.61 9.12 -9.29
N GLY A 159 12.29 8.98 -9.23
CA GLY A 159 11.59 7.70 -9.34
C GLY A 159 11.14 7.16 -7.98
N LYS A 160 10.43 6.02 -7.98
CA LYS A 160 9.80 5.47 -6.77
C LYS A 160 10.53 4.23 -6.25
N PHE A 161 10.23 3.78 -5.04
CA PHE A 161 10.50 2.37 -4.71
C PHE A 161 9.57 1.47 -5.53
N ILE A 162 8.26 1.72 -5.48
CA ILE A 162 7.28 0.98 -6.29
C ILE A 162 6.44 1.94 -7.12
N GLY A 163 6.38 1.70 -8.43
CA GLY A 163 5.42 2.34 -9.33
C GLY A 163 4.39 1.33 -9.82
N VAL A 164 3.14 1.44 -9.35
CA VAL A 164 2.02 0.65 -9.89
C VAL A 164 1.46 1.37 -11.12
N ARG A 165 1.31 0.59 -12.19
CA ARG A 165 0.82 1.00 -13.50
C ARG A 165 -0.35 0.11 -13.87
N GLY A 166 -0.61 -0.06 -15.15
CA GLY A 166 -1.64 -0.92 -15.69
C GLY A 166 -1.63 -0.81 -17.21
N THR A 167 -2.71 -1.24 -17.85
CA THR A 167 -2.84 -1.23 -19.32
C THR A 167 -3.98 -0.30 -19.73
N GLY A 168 -3.71 0.58 -20.70
CA GLY A 168 -4.71 1.53 -21.21
C GLY A 168 -5.17 2.51 -20.14
N LYS A 169 -6.44 2.42 -19.72
CA LYS A 169 -7.04 3.23 -18.65
C LYS A 169 -7.29 2.45 -17.35
N GLN A 170 -6.94 1.17 -17.33
CA GLN A 170 -7.14 0.30 -16.17
C GLN A 170 -5.81 0.13 -15.43
N ILE A 171 -5.78 0.49 -14.14
CA ILE A 171 -4.65 0.17 -13.26
C ILE A 171 -4.56 -1.35 -13.03
N ALA A 172 -3.37 -1.85 -12.72
CA ALA A 172 -3.16 -3.20 -12.20
C ALA A 172 -4.04 -3.44 -10.97
N GLU A 173 -4.70 -4.60 -10.96
CA GLU A 173 -5.75 -4.91 -10.00
C GLU A 173 -5.36 -6.04 -9.04
N ARG A 174 -6.05 -6.11 -7.90
CA ARG A 174 -5.97 -7.21 -6.92
C ARG A 174 -4.53 -7.49 -6.49
N LEU A 175 -3.75 -6.42 -6.34
CA LEU A 175 -2.39 -6.51 -5.84
C LEU A 175 -2.42 -6.71 -4.33
N TRP A 176 -1.48 -7.51 -3.82
CA TRP A 176 -1.25 -7.65 -2.40
C TRP A 176 0.19 -7.21 -2.06
N ILE A 177 0.32 -6.01 -1.52
CA ILE A 177 1.62 -5.41 -1.19
C ILE A 177 1.74 -5.33 0.32
N HIS A 178 2.57 -6.19 0.92
CA HIS A 178 2.59 -6.32 2.39
C HIS A 178 3.92 -6.69 3.01
N HIS A 179 4.12 -6.33 4.29
CA HIS A 179 5.33 -6.69 5.04
C HIS A 179 6.64 -6.19 4.39
N ASN A 180 6.57 -5.17 3.54
CA ASN A 180 7.77 -4.56 2.96
C ASN A 180 8.32 -3.50 3.90
N TYR A 181 9.64 -3.34 3.87
CA TYR A 181 10.35 -2.28 4.56
C TYR A 181 10.85 -1.23 3.56
N PHE A 182 10.28 -0.04 3.62
CA PHE A 182 10.70 1.12 2.82
C PHE A 182 11.49 2.06 3.73
N HIS A 183 12.76 2.25 3.46
CA HIS A 183 13.63 2.95 4.39
C HIS A 183 14.59 3.90 3.67
N ASN A 184 14.81 5.08 4.25
CA ASN A 184 15.82 6.04 3.81
C ASN A 184 15.67 6.44 2.34
N PHE A 185 14.72 7.35 2.08
CA PHE A 185 14.58 7.99 0.78
C PHE A 185 14.92 9.48 0.92
N SER A 186 16.11 9.86 0.48
CA SER A 186 16.60 11.24 0.55
C SER A 186 15.72 12.20 -0.26
N GLN A 187 15.58 13.43 0.24
CA GLN A 187 14.88 14.51 -0.46
C GLN A 187 15.41 14.69 -1.88
N GLN A 188 14.50 14.79 -2.85
CA GLN A 188 14.80 15.04 -4.25
C GLN A 188 14.30 16.43 -4.66
N ARG A 189 14.93 16.99 -5.69
CA ARG A 189 14.49 18.23 -6.34
C ARG A 189 13.68 17.86 -7.58
N GLY A 190 12.37 17.90 -7.48
CA GLY A 190 11.47 17.65 -8.61
C GLY A 190 10.27 16.79 -8.23
N ASN A 191 9.29 16.75 -9.13
CA ASN A 191 8.12 15.88 -9.02
C ASN A 191 8.50 14.44 -9.39
N GLY A 192 7.89 13.45 -8.74
CA GLY A 192 8.03 12.05 -9.11
C GLY A 192 9.00 11.24 -8.26
N ALA A 193 9.25 11.67 -7.03
CA ALA A 193 10.06 11.00 -6.02
C ALA A 193 9.20 10.40 -4.88
N GLU A 194 7.96 10.00 -5.17
CA GLU A 194 7.13 9.32 -4.17
C GLU A 194 7.76 7.99 -3.75
N ALA A 195 7.64 7.59 -2.48
CA ALA A 195 8.14 6.27 -2.07
C ALA A 195 7.35 5.16 -2.80
N VAL A 196 6.02 5.28 -2.83
CA VAL A 196 5.14 4.41 -3.62
C VAL A 196 4.13 5.25 -4.38
N GLN A 197 3.96 4.97 -5.67
CA GLN A 197 2.92 5.61 -6.49
C GLN A 197 1.94 4.54 -6.99
N PHE A 198 0.70 4.63 -6.54
CA PHE A 198 -0.37 3.67 -6.86
C PHE A 198 -1.24 4.20 -8.01
N GLY A 199 -0.68 4.18 -9.22
CA GLY A 199 -1.33 4.66 -10.44
C GLY A 199 -0.79 5.99 -10.97
N LEU A 200 -1.59 6.63 -11.80
CA LEU A 200 -1.35 7.93 -12.47
C LEU A 200 -2.72 8.60 -12.66
N SER A 201 -2.75 9.89 -12.97
CA SER A 201 -4.02 10.60 -13.25
C SER A 201 -4.88 9.90 -14.31
N GLY A 202 -4.28 9.36 -15.37
CA GLY A 202 -5.00 8.62 -16.42
C GLY A 202 -5.67 7.32 -15.96
N PHE A 203 -5.31 6.80 -14.78
CA PHE A 203 -5.89 5.61 -14.17
C PHE A 203 -6.84 5.91 -13.01
N SER A 204 -6.97 7.18 -12.60
CA SER A 204 -7.52 7.56 -11.30
C SER A 204 -8.92 7.00 -11.03
N LEU A 205 -9.79 7.00 -12.05
CA LEU A 205 -11.17 6.51 -11.94
C LEU A 205 -11.30 4.99 -12.10
N SER A 206 -10.21 4.28 -12.42
CA SER A 206 -10.20 2.82 -12.46
C SER A 206 -10.01 2.23 -11.06
N SER A 207 -10.71 1.14 -10.78
CA SER A 207 -10.63 0.45 -9.49
C SER A 207 -9.45 -0.51 -9.48
N SER A 208 -8.61 -0.40 -8.45
CA SER A 208 -7.50 -1.34 -8.23
C SER A 208 -7.93 -2.57 -7.44
N ASN A 209 -8.92 -2.46 -6.54
CA ASN A 209 -9.32 -3.52 -5.61
C ASN A 209 -8.12 -4.19 -4.91
N SER A 210 -7.06 -3.41 -4.70
CA SER A 210 -5.79 -3.89 -4.16
C SER A 210 -5.71 -3.67 -2.65
N ILE A 211 -4.79 -4.37 -2.00
CA ILE A 211 -4.55 -4.27 -0.56
C ILE A 211 -3.09 -3.91 -0.33
N PHE A 212 -2.87 -2.80 0.36
CA PHE A 212 -1.57 -2.32 0.81
C PHE A 212 -1.54 -2.36 2.34
N GLU A 213 -0.90 -3.37 2.94
CA GLU A 213 -1.01 -3.62 4.38
C GLU A 213 0.26 -4.10 5.06
N TYR A 214 0.41 -3.82 6.36
CA TYR A 214 1.56 -4.26 7.16
C TYR A 214 2.91 -3.83 6.57
N ASN A 215 3.00 -2.68 5.88
CA ASN A 215 4.27 -2.13 5.41
C ASN A 215 4.81 -1.09 6.40
N LEU A 216 6.13 -1.02 6.53
CA LEU A 216 6.82 -0.02 7.33
C LEU A 216 7.52 0.99 6.41
N PHE A 217 7.21 2.27 6.58
CA PHE A 217 7.99 3.38 6.05
C PHE A 217 8.77 4.04 7.18
N GLU A 218 10.07 4.23 6.97
CA GLU A 218 10.94 4.89 7.94
C GLU A 218 11.94 5.85 7.26
N ASN A 219 12.02 7.09 7.74
CA ASN A 219 12.96 8.10 7.23
C ASN A 219 12.87 8.27 5.71
N CYS A 220 11.63 8.30 5.18
CA CYS A 220 11.38 8.59 3.78
C CYS A 220 10.95 10.04 3.61
N GLU A 221 11.68 10.76 2.76
CA GLU A 221 11.38 12.13 2.35
C GLU A 221 11.01 12.12 0.86
N GLY A 222 11.97 11.94 -0.05
CA GLY A 222 11.70 11.89 -1.50
C GLY A 222 11.11 13.20 -2.05
N GLU A 223 9.81 13.40 -1.88
CA GLU A 223 9.07 14.64 -2.15
C GLU A 223 7.93 14.83 -1.12
N ASN A 224 6.87 15.57 -1.41
CA ASN A 224 5.80 15.80 -0.43
C ASN A 224 4.78 14.64 -0.36
N GLU A 225 4.73 13.75 -1.36
CA GLU A 225 3.87 12.55 -1.36
C GLU A 225 4.69 11.27 -1.07
N LEU A 226 4.43 10.61 0.06
CA LEU A 226 5.04 9.33 0.44
C LEU A 226 4.40 8.16 -0.34
N LEU A 227 3.11 7.93 -0.08
CA LEU A 227 2.25 7.02 -0.82
C LEU A 227 1.26 7.87 -1.59
N SER A 228 1.45 7.98 -2.91
CA SER A 228 0.56 8.74 -3.79
C SER A 228 -0.43 7.81 -4.46
N VAL A 229 -1.65 7.75 -3.92
CA VAL A 229 -2.75 6.96 -4.46
C VAL A 229 -3.39 7.74 -5.59
N LYS A 230 -3.34 7.18 -6.79
CA LYS A 230 -3.85 7.77 -8.04
C LYS A 230 -4.73 6.73 -8.76
N SER A 231 -5.63 6.13 -7.99
CA SER A 231 -6.56 5.05 -8.38
C SER A 231 -7.70 4.96 -7.37
N SER A 232 -8.72 4.16 -7.70
CA SER A 232 -9.90 3.96 -6.87
C SER A 232 -9.90 2.59 -6.17
N ALA A 233 -10.72 2.45 -5.13
CA ALA A 233 -10.98 1.19 -4.42
C ALA A 233 -9.71 0.48 -3.88
N LEU A 234 -8.69 1.24 -3.46
CA LEU A 234 -7.53 0.73 -2.74
C LEU A 234 -7.86 0.61 -1.24
N THR A 235 -7.46 -0.49 -0.62
CA THR A 235 -7.43 -0.63 0.84
C THR A 235 -6.01 -0.42 1.36
N VAL A 236 -5.82 0.57 2.23
CA VAL A 236 -4.55 0.86 2.91
C VAL A 236 -4.74 0.65 4.42
N ARG A 237 -4.13 -0.39 4.98
CA ARG A 237 -4.35 -0.71 6.40
C ARG A 237 -3.16 -1.25 7.16
N TYR A 238 -3.12 -1.03 8.48
CA TYR A 238 -2.12 -1.64 9.37
C TYR A 238 -0.66 -1.34 8.98
N ASN A 239 -0.43 -0.25 8.25
CA ASN A 239 0.92 0.21 7.91
C ASN A 239 1.44 1.09 9.05
N THR A 240 2.77 1.11 9.21
CA THR A 240 3.45 2.04 10.09
C THR A 240 4.24 3.04 9.25
N ILE A 241 4.02 4.32 9.50
CA ILE A 241 4.74 5.42 8.85
C ILE A 241 5.37 6.24 9.95
N ARG A 242 6.70 6.19 10.05
CA ARG A 242 7.46 6.78 11.15
C ARG A 242 8.59 7.67 10.61
N ASP A 243 8.71 8.88 11.16
CA ASP A 243 9.79 9.81 10.85
C ASP A 243 9.92 10.11 9.34
N CYS A 244 8.82 10.00 8.60
CA CYS A 244 8.73 10.36 7.19
C CYS A 244 8.33 11.83 7.05
N LYS A 245 9.01 12.57 6.18
CA LYS A 245 8.71 14.00 5.91
C LYS A 245 7.73 14.20 4.74
N ALA A 246 7.02 13.15 4.37
CA ALA A 246 6.12 13.09 3.22
C ALA A 246 4.78 12.46 3.62
N GLN A 247 3.70 12.85 2.91
CA GLN A 247 2.32 12.51 3.28
C GLN A 247 1.84 11.23 2.60
N LEU A 248 1.04 10.42 3.29
CA LEU A 248 0.12 9.53 2.56
C LEU A 248 -0.90 10.43 1.86
N THR A 249 -0.95 10.40 0.53
CA THR A 249 -1.86 11.26 -0.23
C THR A 249 -2.83 10.42 -1.05
N LEU A 250 -4.12 10.55 -0.75
CA LEU A 250 -5.19 10.19 -1.67
C LEU A 250 -5.26 11.30 -2.71
N ARG A 251 -4.45 11.15 -3.77
CA ARG A 251 -4.16 12.25 -4.70
C ARG A 251 -5.18 12.33 -5.82
N HIS A 252 -5.60 11.18 -6.34
CA HIS A 252 -6.68 11.03 -7.31
C HIS A 252 -7.44 9.72 -7.09
N GLY A 253 -8.66 9.64 -7.62
CA GLY A 253 -9.50 8.45 -7.53
C GLY A 253 -10.38 8.45 -6.28
N ASN A 254 -11.32 7.52 -6.23
CA ASN A 254 -12.47 7.53 -5.31
C ASN A 254 -12.57 6.20 -4.54
N PHE A 255 -13.44 6.12 -3.53
CA PHE A 255 -13.77 4.87 -2.83
C PHE A 255 -12.59 4.16 -2.13
N ASN A 256 -11.52 4.89 -1.80
CA ASN A 256 -10.39 4.33 -1.08
C ASN A 256 -10.72 4.16 0.42
N GLN A 257 -10.20 3.09 1.02
CA GLN A 257 -10.31 2.82 2.45
C GLN A 257 -8.93 2.95 3.10
N VAL A 258 -8.82 3.78 4.14
CA VAL A 258 -7.59 3.98 4.90
C VAL A 258 -7.85 3.76 6.37
N TYR A 259 -7.40 2.64 6.94
CA TYR A 259 -7.71 2.33 8.33
C TYR A 259 -6.66 1.55 9.11
N GLY A 260 -6.66 1.70 10.42
CA GLY A 260 -5.71 0.98 11.28
C GLY A 260 -4.24 1.31 11.02
N ASN A 261 -3.94 2.43 10.36
CA ASN A 261 -2.56 2.82 10.09
C ASN A 261 -2.01 3.65 11.25
N TYR A 262 -0.71 3.52 11.49
CA TYR A 262 0.03 4.23 12.54
C TYR A 262 0.94 5.29 11.91
N PHE A 263 0.68 6.55 12.24
CA PHE A 263 1.48 7.70 11.82
C PHE A 263 2.19 8.27 13.03
N ASN A 264 3.52 8.27 13.04
CA ASN A 264 4.29 8.85 14.13
C ASN A 264 5.35 9.82 13.60
N ASN A 265 5.28 11.09 14.01
CA ASN A 265 6.19 12.15 13.57
C ASN A 265 6.23 12.29 12.03
N THR A 266 5.07 12.53 11.43
CA THR A 266 4.89 12.64 9.97
C THR A 266 3.94 13.79 9.61
N PRO A 267 3.88 14.23 8.34
CA PRO A 267 2.84 15.14 7.87
C PRO A 267 1.49 14.44 7.56
N GLY A 268 1.27 13.24 8.12
CA GLY A 268 -0.03 12.58 8.17
C GLY A 268 -0.61 12.17 6.82
N ILE A 269 -1.93 12.27 6.70
CA ILE A 269 -2.70 11.97 5.49
C ILE A 269 -3.22 13.25 4.81
N ARG A 270 -3.18 13.28 3.48
CA ARG A 270 -3.83 14.31 2.64
C ARG A 270 -4.87 13.71 1.71
N ILE A 271 -6.02 14.36 1.60
CA ILE A 271 -7.23 13.79 1.01
C ILE A 271 -7.76 14.65 -0.15
N PHE A 272 -7.95 14.05 -1.32
CA PHE A 272 -8.70 14.55 -2.47
C PHE A 272 -9.60 13.44 -3.01
N GLY A 273 -10.60 13.78 -3.82
CA GLY A 273 -11.54 12.80 -4.39
C GLY A 273 -12.61 12.32 -3.42
N ASP A 274 -13.42 11.38 -3.90
CA ASP A 274 -14.75 11.12 -3.35
C ASP A 274 -14.89 9.81 -2.58
N ASP A 275 -15.88 9.79 -1.68
CA ASP A 275 -16.43 8.57 -1.07
C ASP A 275 -15.38 7.72 -0.33
N HIS A 276 -14.35 8.38 0.20
CA HIS A 276 -13.30 7.73 0.98
C HIS A 276 -13.77 7.40 2.39
N ILE A 277 -13.27 6.30 2.95
CA ILE A 277 -13.54 5.88 4.32
C ILE A 277 -12.20 5.84 5.08
N ILE A 278 -12.02 6.76 6.02
CA ILE A 278 -10.79 6.96 6.76
C ILE A 278 -11.08 6.78 8.24
N TYR A 279 -10.68 5.63 8.79
CA TYR A 279 -11.09 5.29 10.14
C TYR A 279 -10.09 4.49 10.95
N SER A 280 -10.21 4.54 12.27
CA SER A 280 -9.34 3.77 13.17
C SER A 280 -7.85 3.94 12.92
N ASN A 281 -7.42 5.08 12.37
CA ASN A 281 -6.00 5.39 12.24
C ASN A 281 -5.51 6.09 13.50
N TYR A 282 -4.25 5.83 13.85
CA TYR A 282 -3.55 6.41 14.98
C TYR A 282 -2.53 7.43 14.48
N PHE A 283 -2.62 8.67 14.96
CA PHE A 283 -1.69 9.76 14.63
C PHE A 283 -1.05 10.30 15.90
N GLU A 284 0.27 10.29 15.96
CA GLU A 284 1.02 10.84 17.08
C GLU A 284 2.13 11.78 16.60
N ASN A 285 2.21 12.97 17.21
CA ASN A 285 3.22 13.99 16.89
C ASN A 285 3.25 14.43 15.40
N CYS A 286 2.14 14.35 14.70
CA CYS A 286 2.04 14.72 13.28
C CYS A 286 1.87 16.23 13.04
N ASN A 287 2.15 16.68 11.81
CA ASN A 287 1.94 18.06 11.39
C ASN A 287 1.62 18.20 9.87
N SER A 288 0.36 18.22 9.46
CA SER A 288 -0.84 17.90 10.24
C SER A 288 -1.07 16.38 10.34
N ALA A 289 -1.96 15.93 11.23
CA ALA A 289 -2.40 14.54 11.27
C ALA A 289 -3.31 14.22 10.08
N ILE A 290 -4.36 15.02 9.89
CA ILE A 290 -5.32 14.86 8.79
C ILE A 290 -5.43 16.19 8.04
N ASN A 291 -5.11 16.18 6.75
CA ASN A 291 -5.31 17.29 5.84
C ASN A 291 -6.41 16.96 4.83
N ILE A 292 -7.57 17.59 5.01
CA ILE A 292 -8.60 17.67 3.99
C ILE A 292 -8.08 18.62 2.92
N GLY A 293 -7.76 18.09 1.75
CA GLY A 293 -7.24 18.85 0.63
C GLY A 293 -8.26 19.90 0.19
N ASN A 294 -7.78 21.09 -0.15
CA ASN A 294 -8.64 22.11 -0.72
C ASN A 294 -8.77 21.86 -2.22
N GLY A 295 -9.94 21.36 -2.63
CA GLY A 295 -10.27 21.07 -4.02
C GLY A 295 -10.01 22.26 -4.93
N GLY A 296 -9.47 21.99 -6.11
CA GLY A 296 -9.26 22.98 -7.16
C GLY A 296 -10.21 22.83 -8.33
N ALA A 297 -10.86 21.68 -8.46
CA ALA A 297 -11.81 21.37 -9.53
C ALA A 297 -12.74 20.22 -9.09
N GLU A 298 -13.71 19.90 -9.94
CA GLU A 298 -14.65 18.80 -9.77
C GLU A 298 -14.49 17.84 -10.96
N VAL A 299 -13.84 16.69 -10.74
CA VAL A 299 -13.55 15.71 -11.79
C VAL A 299 -14.84 15.03 -12.26
N ALA A 300 -15.80 14.82 -11.35
CA ALA A 300 -17.11 14.30 -11.70
C ALA A 300 -17.86 15.17 -12.72
N ASP A 301 -17.61 16.49 -12.71
CA ASP A 301 -18.20 17.47 -13.65
C ASP A 301 -17.37 17.64 -14.94
N GLY A 302 -16.36 16.80 -15.16
CA GLY A 302 -15.56 16.79 -16.39
C GLY A 302 -14.25 17.59 -16.33
N ALA A 303 -13.80 18.02 -15.14
CA ALA A 303 -12.48 18.62 -15.00
C ALA A 303 -11.34 17.63 -15.35
N PRO A 304 -10.15 18.11 -15.75
CA PRO A 304 -9.03 17.24 -16.08
C PRO A 304 -8.64 16.31 -14.92
N LEU A 305 -8.32 15.04 -15.20
CA LEU A 305 -7.91 14.05 -14.20
C LEU A 305 -6.64 14.43 -13.41
N THR A 306 -5.85 15.37 -13.92
CA THR A 306 -4.65 15.92 -13.24
C THR A 306 -4.99 16.93 -12.14
N SER A 307 -6.24 17.38 -12.09
CA SER A 307 -6.72 18.37 -11.12
C SER A 307 -6.67 17.83 -9.70
N HIS A 308 -6.85 18.75 -8.74
CA HIS A 308 -7.08 18.38 -7.34
C HIS A 308 -8.59 18.30 -7.16
N ASP A 309 -9.10 17.08 -7.23
CA ASP A 309 -10.53 16.84 -7.11
C ASP A 309 -11.02 17.23 -5.71
N ARG A 310 -12.17 17.87 -5.63
CA ARG A 310 -12.72 18.33 -4.36
C ARG A 310 -13.07 17.11 -3.50
N PRO A 311 -12.63 17.04 -2.22
CA PRO A 311 -13.13 16.00 -1.35
C PRO A 311 -14.66 16.10 -1.19
N ASP A 312 -15.38 15.05 -1.58
CA ASP A 312 -16.83 14.93 -1.46
C ASP A 312 -17.24 13.59 -0.82
N ARG A 313 -18.24 13.62 0.06
CA ARG A 313 -18.79 12.44 0.77
C ARG A 313 -17.75 11.58 1.51
N VAL A 314 -16.66 12.19 1.96
CA VAL A 314 -15.61 11.50 2.72
C VAL A 314 -16.04 11.27 4.17
N LEU A 315 -15.85 10.06 4.69
CA LEU A 315 -16.01 9.72 6.10
C LEU A 315 -14.65 9.69 6.81
N ILE A 316 -14.49 10.51 7.84
CA ILE A 316 -13.32 10.54 8.73
C ILE A 316 -13.80 10.23 10.15
N ALA A 317 -13.68 8.98 10.58
CA ALA A 317 -14.30 8.55 11.83
C ALA A 317 -13.44 7.64 12.69
N PHE A 318 -13.64 7.66 14.00
CA PHE A 318 -12.92 6.74 14.91
C PHE A 318 -11.40 6.83 14.82
N ASN A 319 -10.80 7.95 14.40
CA ASN A 319 -9.34 8.10 14.45
C ASN A 319 -8.91 8.59 15.84
N THR A 320 -7.70 8.23 16.27
CA THR A 320 -7.06 8.72 17.50
C THR A 320 -5.91 9.64 17.13
N LEU A 321 -5.96 10.89 17.57
CA LEU A 321 -5.00 11.96 17.25
C LEU A 321 -4.37 12.46 18.56
N ILE A 322 -3.08 12.19 18.76
CA ILE A 322 -2.36 12.47 20.00
C ILE A 322 -1.21 13.46 19.76
N ASN A 323 -1.20 14.58 20.48
CA ASN A 323 -0.11 15.55 20.52
C ASN A 323 0.35 16.03 19.14
N ASN A 324 -0.56 16.08 18.16
CA ASN A 324 -0.23 16.57 16.84
C ASN A 324 -0.11 18.09 16.89
N LYS A 325 0.90 18.64 16.22
CA LYS A 325 1.01 20.10 16.10
C LYS A 325 -0.25 20.68 15.48
N SER A 326 -0.75 20.07 14.39
CA SER A 326 -2.06 20.38 13.83
C SER A 326 -2.86 19.08 13.66
N ASN A 327 -4.10 19.06 14.15
CA ASN A 327 -4.95 17.86 14.13
C ASN A 327 -5.65 17.69 12.77
N ILE A 328 -6.87 18.21 12.62
CA ILE A 328 -7.63 18.17 11.37
C ILE A 328 -7.54 19.54 10.69
N THR A 329 -7.14 19.57 9.42
CA THR A 329 -6.86 20.82 8.72
C THR A 329 -7.48 20.84 7.33
N LEU A 330 -8.01 22.00 6.93
CA LEU A 330 -8.25 22.37 5.53
C LEU A 330 -7.55 23.70 5.31
N ASN A 331 -6.46 23.69 4.54
CA ASN A 331 -5.66 24.88 4.30
C ASN A 331 -6.23 25.72 3.15
N PRO A 332 -6.00 27.04 3.13
CA PRO A 332 -6.45 27.87 2.04
C PRO A 332 -5.73 27.51 0.73
N ARG A 333 -6.42 27.71 -0.38
CA ARG A 333 -5.86 27.56 -1.73
C ARG A 333 -6.03 28.88 -2.47
N SER A 334 -4.96 29.30 -3.13
CA SER A 334 -4.91 30.50 -3.96
C SER A 334 -4.66 30.12 -5.43
N PRO A 335 -5.23 30.83 -6.42
CA PRO A 335 -6.18 31.95 -6.27
C PRO A 335 -7.62 31.49 -6.00
N ILE A 336 -7.97 30.25 -6.34
CA ILE A 336 -9.32 29.69 -6.17
C ILE A 336 -9.20 28.32 -5.49
N GLY A 337 -10.02 28.11 -4.46
CA GLY A 337 -10.22 26.81 -3.80
C GLY A 337 -11.70 26.52 -3.64
N LEU A 338 -12.15 25.40 -4.20
CA LEU A 338 -13.51 24.88 -4.02
C LEU A 338 -13.71 24.27 -2.63
N GLY A 339 -12.64 24.06 -1.87
CA GLY A 339 -12.69 23.55 -0.51
C GLY A 339 -13.01 22.06 -0.47
N ALA A 340 -13.95 21.66 0.39
CA ALA A 340 -14.49 20.30 0.47
C ALA A 340 -16.00 20.36 0.78
N THR A 341 -16.73 19.28 0.47
CA THR A 341 -18.18 19.21 0.66
C THR A 341 -18.61 17.86 1.24
N ALA A 342 -19.72 17.83 1.98
CA ALA A 342 -20.34 16.62 2.52
C ALA A 342 -19.39 15.67 3.30
N VAL A 343 -18.31 16.21 3.85
CA VAL A 343 -17.37 15.45 4.68
C VAL A 343 -17.98 15.23 6.06
N THR A 344 -17.97 13.98 6.53
CA THR A 344 -18.41 13.60 7.87
C THR A 344 -17.20 13.36 8.77
N ILE A 345 -17.12 14.08 9.89
CA ILE A 345 -16.06 13.91 10.90
C ILE A 345 -16.71 13.47 12.21
N ALA A 346 -16.54 12.19 12.54
CA ALA A 346 -17.32 11.57 13.61
C ALA A 346 -16.54 10.67 14.56
N ASN A 347 -16.84 10.76 15.86
CA ASN A 347 -16.28 9.86 16.87
C ASN A 347 -14.74 9.76 16.83
N ASN A 348 -14.05 10.82 16.43
CA ASN A 348 -12.59 10.89 16.55
C ASN A 348 -12.21 11.28 17.97
N LEU A 349 -11.12 10.70 18.48
CA LEU A 349 -10.51 11.05 19.76
C LEU A 349 -9.31 11.95 19.51
N ILE A 350 -9.32 13.17 20.05
CA ILE A 350 -8.24 14.14 19.86
C ILE A 350 -7.71 14.58 21.22
N GLN A 351 -6.45 14.29 21.51
CA GLN A 351 -5.80 14.62 22.77
C GLN A 351 -4.51 15.40 22.56
N GLY A 352 -4.40 16.60 23.14
CA GLY A 352 -3.20 17.43 23.06
C GLY A 352 -3.01 18.13 21.70
N GLY A 353 -1.98 18.97 21.63
CA GLY A 353 -1.65 19.73 20.41
C GLY A 353 -2.35 21.09 20.29
N ASP A 354 -2.40 21.64 19.07
CA ASP A 354 -3.14 22.89 18.80
C ASP A 354 -4.67 22.64 18.79
N GLU A 355 -5.43 23.47 18.07
CA GLU A 355 -6.87 23.31 17.95
C GLU A 355 -7.23 21.95 17.31
N ALA A 356 -8.39 21.40 17.70
CA ALA A 356 -8.86 20.11 17.22
C ALA A 356 -9.15 20.12 15.70
N ALA A 357 -9.65 21.23 15.16
CA ALA A 357 -9.81 21.41 13.72
C ALA A 357 -9.58 22.87 13.28
N LEU A 358 -8.86 23.05 12.17
CA LEU A 358 -8.62 24.36 11.55
C LEU A 358 -9.00 24.32 10.07
N ILE A 359 -10.13 24.93 9.72
CA ILE A 359 -10.77 24.90 8.41
C ILE A 359 -10.73 26.30 7.80
N LYS A 360 -9.83 26.50 6.83
CA LYS A 360 -9.54 27.78 6.16
C LYS A 360 -9.85 27.70 4.67
N GLY A 361 -11.09 27.39 4.33
CA GLY A 361 -11.61 27.34 2.96
C GLY A 361 -13.08 26.95 2.94
N PRO A 362 -13.73 26.91 1.76
CA PRO A 362 -15.12 26.48 1.68
C PRO A 362 -15.31 25.07 2.26
N TYR A 363 -16.30 24.90 3.12
CA TYR A 363 -16.55 23.63 3.78
C TYR A 363 -18.04 23.42 4.00
N VAL A 364 -18.73 23.09 2.90
CA VAL A 364 -20.20 23.09 2.83
C VAL A 364 -20.78 21.71 3.15
N ASN A 365 -21.98 21.67 3.72
CA ASN A 365 -22.71 20.45 4.06
C ASN A 365 -21.92 19.44 4.91
N SER A 366 -20.92 19.91 5.67
CA SER A 366 -20.15 19.05 6.55
C SER A 366 -21.00 18.54 7.72
N LYS A 367 -20.71 17.32 8.17
CA LYS A 367 -21.34 16.73 9.35
C LYS A 367 -20.29 16.48 10.42
N TRP A 368 -20.56 16.92 11.64
CA TRP A 368 -19.71 16.68 12.80
C TRP A 368 -20.54 16.06 13.92
N GLU A 369 -20.08 14.97 14.52
CA GLU A 369 -20.79 14.36 15.66
C GLU A 369 -19.90 13.46 16.53
N GLY A 370 -20.20 13.37 17.82
CA GLY A 370 -19.63 12.35 18.72
C GLY A 370 -18.13 12.44 19.00
N ASN A 371 -17.43 13.44 18.46
CA ASN A 371 -15.98 13.61 18.68
C ASN A 371 -15.67 13.85 20.17
N VAL A 372 -14.51 13.43 20.63
CA VAL A 372 -14.02 13.72 21.98
C VAL A 372 -12.71 14.47 21.87
N ILE A 373 -12.61 15.59 22.58
CA ILE A 373 -11.39 16.38 22.67
C ILE A 373 -10.90 16.43 24.12
N PHE A 374 -9.58 16.44 24.31
CA PHE A 374 -8.98 16.55 25.63
C PHE A 374 -7.63 17.28 25.56
N ASN A 375 -7.39 18.27 26.42
CA ASN A 375 -6.12 19.01 26.47
C ASN A 375 -5.63 19.60 25.13
N VAL A 376 -6.53 19.82 24.17
CA VAL A 376 -6.27 20.60 22.94
C VAL A 376 -6.36 22.09 23.26
N LYS A 377 -5.77 22.98 22.44
CA LYS A 377 -5.90 24.44 22.62
C LYS A 377 -7.35 24.94 22.52
N GLY A 378 -8.19 24.21 21.81
CA GLY A 378 -9.61 24.49 21.65
C GLY A 378 -10.26 23.59 20.60
N PRO A 379 -11.59 23.63 20.45
CA PRO A 379 -12.29 22.89 19.41
C PRO A 379 -11.96 23.43 17.99
N GLY A 380 -11.50 24.67 17.87
CA GLY A 380 -11.30 25.34 16.58
C GLY A 380 -12.62 25.42 15.82
N ASN A 381 -12.67 24.85 14.61
CA ASN A 381 -13.86 24.86 13.76
C ASN A 381 -14.85 23.71 14.00
N ILE A 382 -14.65 22.85 15.01
CA ILE A 382 -15.67 21.84 15.35
C ILE A 382 -16.90 22.56 15.95
N PRO A 383 -18.12 22.37 15.41
CA PRO A 383 -19.32 23.01 15.94
C PRO A 383 -19.62 22.63 17.40
N GLU A 384 -20.20 23.57 18.15
CA GLU A 384 -20.72 23.28 19.49
C GLU A 384 -21.77 22.15 19.43
N GLY A 385 -21.75 21.25 20.42
CA GLY A 385 -22.60 20.06 20.46
C GLY A 385 -22.10 18.88 19.61
N ALA A 386 -21.13 19.09 18.70
CA ALA A 386 -20.53 18.03 17.90
C ALA A 386 -19.31 17.35 18.55
N TYR A 387 -18.88 17.85 19.72
CA TYR A 387 -17.80 17.28 20.51
C TYR A 387 -18.13 17.27 22.00
N ARG A 388 -17.36 16.48 22.76
CA ARG A 388 -17.36 16.46 24.22
C ARG A 388 -15.94 16.63 24.74
N THR A 389 -15.77 17.33 25.86
CA THR A 389 -14.48 17.51 26.51
C THR A 389 -14.34 16.52 27.66
N ILE A 390 -13.66 15.39 27.42
CA ILE A 390 -13.57 14.26 28.36
C ILE A 390 -12.14 13.72 28.35
N ASP A 391 -11.55 13.52 29.53
CA ASP A 391 -10.31 12.75 29.66
C ASP A 391 -10.56 11.29 29.25
N PRO A 392 -9.96 10.80 28.16
CA PRO A 392 -10.21 9.44 27.68
C PRO A 392 -9.51 8.36 28.51
N LYS A 393 -8.65 8.73 29.47
CA LYS A 393 -7.87 7.79 30.30
C LYS A 393 -7.06 6.80 29.47
N LEU A 394 -6.47 7.30 28.37
CA LEU A 394 -5.59 6.53 27.51
C LEU A 394 -4.34 6.05 28.27
N GLN A 395 -3.89 4.83 27.97
CA GLN A 395 -2.68 4.23 28.52
C GLN A 395 -1.81 3.70 27.39
N ARG A 396 -0.48 3.80 27.51
CA ARG A 396 0.41 3.17 26.55
C ARG A 396 0.49 1.67 26.82
N ASP A 397 0.41 0.88 25.75
CA ASP A 397 0.72 -0.54 25.79
C ASP A 397 2.25 -0.78 25.77
N ALA A 398 2.65 -2.05 25.68
CA ALA A 398 4.05 -2.43 25.59
C ALA A 398 4.74 -1.98 24.28
N THR A 399 3.97 -1.68 23.23
CA THR A 399 4.50 -1.13 21.96
C THR A 399 4.69 0.38 22.02
N GLY A 400 4.22 1.03 23.10
CA GLY A 400 4.26 2.47 23.28
C GLY A 400 3.07 3.19 22.66
N THR A 401 2.03 2.50 22.22
CA THR A 401 0.85 3.08 21.56
C THR A 401 -0.28 3.33 22.57
N TYR A 402 -0.95 4.48 22.50
CA TYR A 402 -2.09 4.76 23.39
C TYR A 402 -3.33 3.93 23.04
N HIS A 403 -3.87 3.24 24.04
CA HIS A 403 -5.09 2.45 24.01
C HIS A 403 -6.06 2.90 25.10
N LEU A 404 -7.34 2.58 24.91
CA LEU A 404 -8.36 2.67 25.94
C LEU A 404 -8.18 1.53 26.95
N SER A 405 -8.14 1.87 28.24
CA SER A 405 -8.00 0.86 29.30
C SER A 405 -9.24 -0.01 29.48
N ALA A 406 -10.43 0.53 29.19
CA ALA A 406 -11.71 -0.18 29.23
C ALA A 406 -12.78 0.60 28.45
N ALA A 407 -13.89 -0.07 28.10
CA ALA A 407 -15.06 0.62 27.54
C ALA A 407 -15.69 1.54 28.60
N SER A 408 -16.16 2.71 28.17
CA SER A 408 -16.73 3.72 29.05
C SER A 408 -18.02 4.29 28.47
N GLN A 409 -19.03 4.47 29.32
CA GLN A 409 -20.26 5.15 28.90
C GLN A 409 -19.98 6.59 28.44
N ALA A 410 -18.97 7.24 29.01
CA ALA A 410 -18.53 8.57 28.63
C ALA A 410 -17.84 8.60 27.25
N LEU A 411 -17.35 7.48 26.73
CA LEU A 411 -16.71 7.39 25.41
C LEU A 411 -17.55 6.61 24.40
N LYS A 412 -18.79 6.25 24.73
CA LYS A 412 -19.73 5.66 23.78
C LYS A 412 -19.84 6.53 22.52
N ALA A 413 -19.72 5.91 21.36
CA ALA A 413 -19.86 6.55 20.06
C ALA A 413 -21.32 6.95 19.78
N THR A 414 -21.49 8.02 19.03
CA THR A 414 -22.79 8.51 18.53
C THR A 414 -22.99 8.02 17.10
N GLY A 415 -24.23 7.80 16.67
CA GLY A 415 -24.56 7.45 15.28
C GLY A 415 -24.38 5.97 14.94
N ASN A 416 -24.54 5.65 13.65
CA ASN A 416 -24.40 4.29 13.11
C ASN A 416 -23.41 4.30 11.95
N TYR A 417 -22.32 3.53 12.08
CA TYR A 417 -21.27 3.44 11.05
C TYR A 417 -20.95 1.97 10.74
N PRO A 418 -21.77 1.32 9.89
CA PRO A 418 -21.59 -0.09 9.56
C PRO A 418 -20.27 -0.40 8.81
N ALA A 419 -19.62 0.62 8.25
CA ALA A 419 -18.32 0.48 7.60
C ALA A 419 -17.15 0.24 8.59
N ILE A 420 -17.35 0.50 9.88
CA ILE A 420 -16.32 0.39 10.92
C ILE A 420 -16.28 -1.04 11.44
N ALA A 421 -15.54 -1.89 10.73
CA ALA A 421 -15.49 -3.33 11.01
C ALA A 421 -14.32 -3.74 11.93
N PHE A 422 -13.21 -3.02 11.89
CA PHE A 422 -11.98 -3.32 12.63
C PHE A 422 -11.38 -2.08 13.28
N ASP A 423 -10.69 -2.25 14.40
CA ASP A 423 -9.95 -1.18 15.06
C ASP A 423 -8.48 -1.14 14.61
N MET A 424 -7.68 -0.29 15.25
CA MET A 424 -6.25 -0.14 14.93
C MET A 424 -5.42 -1.41 15.19
N ASP A 425 -5.90 -2.29 16.06
CA ASP A 425 -5.27 -3.57 16.40
C ASP A 425 -5.71 -4.70 15.47
N GLY A 426 -6.58 -4.39 14.50
CA GLY A 426 -7.16 -5.38 13.59
C GLY A 426 -8.13 -6.33 14.29
N GLN A 427 -8.66 -5.95 15.45
CA GLN A 427 -9.68 -6.69 16.16
C GLN A 427 -11.07 -6.29 15.63
N PRO A 428 -12.03 -7.23 15.55
CA PRO A 428 -13.38 -6.90 15.11
C PRO A 428 -14.07 -5.97 16.11
N CYS A 429 -14.61 -4.87 15.60
CA CYS A 429 -15.38 -3.91 16.40
C CYS A 429 -16.69 -4.53 16.91
N LYS A 430 -17.00 -4.34 18.20
CA LYS A 430 -18.25 -4.83 18.82
C LYS A 430 -19.06 -3.68 19.38
N MET A 431 -20.37 -3.69 19.12
CA MET A 431 -21.28 -2.69 19.68
C MET A 431 -21.41 -2.86 21.21
N PRO A 432 -21.55 -1.75 21.97
CA PRO A 432 -21.48 -0.36 21.51
C PRO A 432 -20.03 0.10 21.27
N LEU A 433 -19.79 0.76 20.12
CA LEU A 433 -18.48 1.31 19.79
C LEU A 433 -18.05 2.42 20.77
N GLN A 434 -16.75 2.55 20.96
CA GLN A 434 -16.08 3.65 21.66
C GLN A 434 -15.53 4.67 20.65
N VAL A 435 -15.38 5.92 21.08
CA VAL A 435 -14.71 6.99 20.32
C VAL A 435 -13.21 6.72 20.20
N GLY A 436 -12.64 6.99 19.03
CA GLY A 436 -11.21 6.76 18.75
C GLY A 436 -10.92 5.41 18.06
N ALA A 437 -9.64 5.20 17.77
CA ALA A 437 -9.13 4.14 16.91
C ALA A 437 -9.05 2.77 17.55
N ASP A 438 -9.04 2.73 18.88
CA ASP A 438 -9.00 1.51 19.67
C ASP A 438 -10.41 1.12 20.13
N GLN A 439 -10.71 -0.17 20.17
CA GLN A 439 -11.92 -0.71 20.76
C GLN A 439 -11.54 -1.73 21.85
N PRO A 440 -11.82 -1.46 23.13
CA PRO A 440 -11.51 -2.38 24.23
C PRO A 440 -12.01 -3.80 23.93
N SER A 441 -11.08 -4.72 23.74
CA SER A 441 -11.36 -6.06 23.20
C SER A 441 -10.38 -7.08 23.75
N THR A 442 -10.87 -8.31 23.89
CA THR A 442 -10.06 -9.47 24.27
C THR A 442 -9.70 -10.34 23.08
N ALA A 443 -10.04 -9.93 21.86
CA ALA A 443 -9.66 -10.66 20.65
C ALA A 443 -8.13 -10.60 20.46
N PRO A 444 -7.51 -11.54 19.73
CA PRO A 444 -6.09 -11.44 19.43
C PRO A 444 -5.78 -10.15 18.63
N VAL A 445 -4.79 -9.39 19.09
CA VAL A 445 -4.21 -8.25 18.35
C VAL A 445 -3.53 -8.79 17.10
N LYS A 446 -3.95 -8.29 15.93
CA LYS A 446 -3.45 -8.71 14.60
C LYS A 446 -2.59 -7.64 13.93
N ALA A 447 -2.80 -6.39 14.28
CA ALA A 447 -2.02 -5.24 13.83
C ALA A 447 -1.40 -4.52 15.03
N LYS A 448 -0.21 -3.97 14.83
CA LYS A 448 0.53 -3.18 15.82
C LYS A 448 1.54 -2.33 15.08
N ILE A 449 2.15 -1.36 15.78
CA ILE A 449 3.30 -0.63 15.25
C ILE A 449 4.38 -1.63 14.81
N LEU A 450 4.79 -1.54 13.55
CA LEU A 450 5.74 -2.43 12.92
C LEU A 450 7.17 -2.02 13.29
N THR A 451 8.03 -3.02 13.42
CA THR A 451 9.47 -2.84 13.58
C THR A 451 10.20 -3.44 12.38
N PRO A 452 11.47 -3.07 12.12
CA PRO A 452 12.26 -3.70 11.06
C PRO A 452 12.40 -5.23 11.19
N ALA A 453 12.18 -5.80 12.37
CA ALA A 453 12.18 -7.26 12.55
C ALA A 453 10.90 -7.96 12.04
N MET A 454 9.82 -7.21 11.85
CA MET A 454 8.50 -7.71 11.40
C MET A 454 8.26 -7.53 9.90
N VAL A 455 9.14 -6.80 9.22
CA VAL A 455 9.02 -6.49 7.78
C VAL A 455 10.35 -6.64 7.06
N GLY A 456 10.33 -6.60 5.73
CA GLY A 456 11.54 -6.66 4.92
C GLY A 456 12.10 -8.07 4.76
N HIS A 457 13.27 -8.16 4.14
CA HIS A 457 13.81 -9.42 3.62
C HIS A 457 14.10 -10.49 4.67
N THR A 458 14.40 -10.08 5.90
CA THR A 458 14.72 -10.95 7.02
C THR A 458 13.54 -11.28 7.94
N ALA A 459 12.38 -10.64 7.76
CA ALA A 459 11.26 -10.84 8.67
C ALA A 459 10.72 -12.27 8.67
N ASP A 460 10.31 -12.73 9.85
CA ASP A 460 9.76 -14.06 10.13
C ASP A 460 10.65 -15.25 9.72
N LEU A 461 11.95 -15.02 9.52
CA LEU A 461 12.92 -16.10 9.40
C LEU A 461 13.25 -16.61 10.81
N LYS A 462 13.03 -17.91 11.04
CA LYS A 462 13.44 -18.60 12.27
C LYS A 462 14.82 -19.23 12.12
#